data_AF-A0A7Y9L4S8-F1
#
_entry.id   AF-A0A7Y9L4S8-F1
#
_cell.length_a   1.000
_cell.length_b   1.000
_cell.length_c   1.000
_cell.angle_alpha   90.00
_cell.angle_beta   90.00
_cell.angle_gamma   90.00
#
_symmetry.space_group_name_H-M   'P 1'
#
loop_
_entity.id
_entity.type
_entity.pdbx_description
1 polymer ?
#
loop_
_entity_poly.entity_id
_entity_poly.type
_entity_poly.pdbx_seq_one_letter_code
_entity_poly.pdbx_strand_id
1 'polypeptide(L)' 'MDKEIRTITAREVVEICKNEGQIITVAEAQIVLDFMYKFSKLTLEILLKDEDC' A
#
# COMPACT_ATOMS: atom_id res chain seq x y z
N MET A 1 -11.48 13.49 -10.24
CA MET A 1 -10.85 12.74 -9.14
C MET A 1 -10.40 11.43 -9.73
N ASP A 2 -9.12 11.31 -10.06
CA ASP A 2 -8.58 10.06 -10.59
C ASP A 2 -8.76 8.96 -9.56
N LYS A 3 -9.35 7.85 -9.98
CA LYS A 3 -9.56 6.69 -9.13
C LYS A 3 -8.19 6.06 -8.91
N GLU A 4 -7.62 6.19 -7.71
CA GLU A 4 -6.34 5.55 -7.37
C GLU A 4 -6.44 4.04 -7.68
N ILE A 5 -5.60 3.56 -8.59
CA ILE A 5 -5.57 2.14 -8.97
C ILE A 5 -4.89 1.39 -7.83
N ARG A 6 -5.69 0.74 -6.99
CA ARG A 6 -5.22 -0.18 -5.96
C ARG A 6 -5.35 -1.61 -6.48
N THR A 7 -4.21 -2.29 -6.57
CA THR A 7 -4.11 -3.68 -7.05
C THR A 7 -4.21 -4.71 -5.93
N ILE A 8 -3.98 -4.31 -4.68
CA ILE A 8 -4.10 -5.15 -3.48
C ILE A 8 -5.20 -4.58 -2.58
N THR A 9 -6.02 -5.46 -2.03
CA THR A 9 -7.12 -5.15 -1.10
C THR A 9 -6.74 -5.49 0.35
N ALA A 10 -7.42 -4.87 1.31
CA ALA A 10 -7.21 -5.16 2.73
C ALA A 10 -7.46 -6.64 3.08
N ARG A 11 -8.36 -7.34 2.37
CA ARG A 11 -8.58 -8.77 2.56
C ARG A 11 -7.39 -9.61 2.10
N GLU A 12 -6.79 -9.26 0.97
CA GLU A 12 -5.58 -9.93 0.49
C GLU A 12 -4.42 -9.71 1.46
N VAL A 13 -4.29 -8.51 2.04
CA VAL A 13 -3.31 -8.23 3.09
C VAL A 13 -3.53 -9.12 4.33
N VAL A 14 -4.77 -9.32 4.76
CA VAL A 14 -5.08 -10.25 5.87
C VAL A 14 -4.61 -11.68 5.54
N GLU A 15 -4.88 -12.18 4.34
CA GLU A 15 -4.45 -13.52 3.94
C GLU A 15 -2.92 -13.64 3.84
N ILE A 16 -2.23 -12.62 3.32
CA ILE A 16 -0.77 -12.57 3.30
C ILE A 16 -0.20 -12.63 4.72
N CYS A 17 -0.67 -11.77 5.63
CA CYS A 17 -0.19 -11.75 7.02
C CYS A 17 -0.48 -13.06 7.75
N LYS A 18 -1.64 -13.67 7.50
CA LYS A 18 -2.01 -14.97 8.09
C LYS A 18 -1.06 -16.08 7.67
N ASN A 19 -0.62 -16.10 6.41
CA ASN A 19 0.38 -17.07 5.93
C ASN A 19 1.74 -16.92 6.62
N GLU A 20 2.07 -15.72 7.08
CA GLU A 20 3.27 -15.39 7.86
C GLU A 20 3.07 -15.55 9.38
N GLY A 21 1.95 -16.12 9.82
CA GLY A 21 1.63 -16.34 11.24
C GLY A 21 1.20 -15.08 11.99
N GLN A 22 0.91 -13.98 11.29
CA GLN A 22 0.39 -12.74 11.86
C GLN A 22 -1.13 -12.66 11.70
N ILE A 23 -1.84 -12.43 12.80
CA ILE A 23 -3.29 -12.25 12.79
C ILE A 23 -3.58 -10.76 12.93
N ILE A 24 -4.06 -10.16 11.85
CA ILE A 24 -4.51 -8.76 11.82
C ILE A 24 -5.96 -8.70 11.35
N THR A 25 -6.66 -7.67 11.80
CA THR A 25 -8.01 -7.36 11.35
C THR A 25 -7.99 -6.67 9.98
N VAL A 26 -9.14 -6.67 9.29
CA VAL A 26 -9.31 -5.92 8.03
C VAL A 26 -9.06 -4.42 8.24
N ALA A 27 -9.38 -3.87 9.41
CA ALA A 27 -9.15 -2.46 9.73
C ALA A 27 -7.65 -2.15 9.85
N GLU A 28 -6.88 -3.00 10.53
CA GLU A 28 -5.43 -2.86 10.61
C GLU A 28 -4.77 -3.03 9.24
N ALA A 29 -5.22 -4.03 8.47
CA ALA A 29 -4.78 -4.24 7.10
C ALA A 29 -5.05 -3.02 6.20
N GLN A 30 -6.20 -2.35 6.38
CA GLN A 30 -6.53 -1.11 5.67
C GLN A 30 -5.55 0.02 6.02
N ILE A 31 -5.22 0.20 7.30
CA ILE A 31 -4.26 1.22 7.76
C ILE A 31 -2.88 0.97 7.14
N VAL A 32 -2.41 -0.27 7.17
CA VAL A 32 -1.12 -0.66 6.56
C VAL A 32 -1.13 -0.38 5.07
N LEU A 33 -2.18 -0.81 4.37
CA LEU A 33 -2.31 -0.64 2.93
C LEU A 33 -2.35 0.85 2.54
N ASP A 34 -3.07 1.69 3.29
CA ASP A 34 -3.12 3.14 3.07
C ASP A 34 -1.77 3.81 3.28
N PHE A 35 -1.00 3.36 4.29
CA PHE A 35 0.36 3.84 4.50
C PHE A 35 1.26 3.46 3.32
N MET A 36 1.22 2.19 2.89
CA MET A 36 2.07 1.70 1.80
C MET A 36 1.81 2.43 0.49
N TYR A 37 0.55 2.65 0.11
CA TYR A 37 0.24 3.41 -1.11
C TYR A 37 0.72 4.87 -1.05
N LYS A 38 0.55 5.53 0.10
CA LYS A 38 1.07 6.89 0.30
C LYS A 38 2.59 6.92 0.19
N PHE A 39 3.26 5.96 0.83
CA PHE A 39 4.72 5.86 0.79
C PHE A 39 5.22 5.63 -0.64
N SER A 40 4.66 4.65 -1.36
CA SER A 40 5.03 4.38 -2.75
C SER A 40 4.83 5.58 -3.67
N LYS A 41 3.72 6.31 -3.50
CA LYS A 41 3.47 7.54 -4.27
C LYS A 41 4.56 8.58 -4.03
N LEU A 42 4.90 8.84 -2.76
CA LEU A 42 5.98 9.77 -2.40
C LEU A 42 7.34 9.34 -2.96
N THR A 43 7.67 8.05 -2.87
CA THR A 43 8.91 7.51 -3.44
C THR A 43 8.99 7.73 -4.94
N LEU A 44 7.91 7.43 -5.68
CA LEU A 44 7.86 7.65 -7.13
C LEU A 44 7.95 9.14 -7.49
N GLU A 45 7.26 10.01 -6.74
CA GLU A 45 7.34 11.46 -6.94
C GLU A 45 8.75 12.00 -6.75
N ILE A 46 9.54 11.44 -5.81
CA ILE A 46 10.94 11.82 -5.61
C ILE A 46 11.79 11.31 -6.77
N LEU A 47 11.70 10.01 -7.08
CA LEU A 47 12.53 9.38 -8.13
C LEU A 47 12.30 10.02 -9.50
N LEU A 48 11.05 10.27 -9.87
CA LEU A 48 10.72 10.87 -11.17
C LEU A 48 11.06 12.36 -11.26
N LYS A 49 11.08 13.09 -10.14
CA LYS A 49 11.55 14.49 -10.12
C LYS A 49 13.06 14.61 -10.28
N ASP A 50 13.82 13.60 -9.85
CA ASP A 50 15.27 13.57 -10.02
C ASP A 50 15.69 13.23 -11.48
N GLU A 51 14.82 12.61 -12.29
CA GLU A 51 15.09 12.29 -13.70
C GLU A 51 14.92 13.47 -14.68
N ASP A 52 14.30 14.58 -14.24
CA ASP A 52 14.07 15.80 -15.04
C ASP A 52 15.22 16.85 -14.94
N CYS A 53 16.38 16.48 -14.36
CA CYS A 53 17.56 17.35 -14.17
C CYS A 53 18.78 16.91 -15.01
#